data_AF-A0A941LAT5-F1
#
_entry.id   AF-A0A941LAT5-F1
#
_cell.length_a   1.000
_cell.length_b   1.000
_cell.length_c   1.000
_cell.angle_alpha   90.00
_cell.angle_beta   90.00
_cell.angle_gamma   90.00
#
_symmetry.space_group_name_H-M   'P 1'
#
loop_
_entity.id
_entity.type
_entity.pdbx_description
1 polymer ?
#
loop_
_entity_poly.entity_id
_entity_poly.type
_entity_poly.pdbx_seq_one_letter_code
_entity_poly.pdbx_strand_id
1 'polypeptide(L)'
;MAQKFGNSRWVQEGFLDNREDGTVVGRITFAVLGPVEFYLAGNCRGEIAGRVIRFKNSRFADEDLAAQVLGDVEIPQVGDASLISFDPHPHLVPHPYIEWFSMKKNHYRIELAPEDAWIASDAEIAEIDSVSSEIRERLRALYGRKPASAEESEWV
;
A
#
# COMPACT_ATOMS: atom_id res chain seq x y z
N MET A 1 10.17 -7.87 17.20
CA MET A 1 9.36 -7.07 16.26
C MET A 1 10.28 -6.67 15.11
N ALA A 2 10.29 -7.44 14.02
CA ALA A 2 11.13 -7.14 12.87
C ALA A 2 10.45 -6.07 12.03
N GLN A 3 10.96 -4.84 12.05
CA GLN A 3 10.61 -3.83 11.04
C GLN A 3 11.14 -4.32 9.69
N LYS A 4 10.26 -4.74 8.78
CA LYS A 4 10.63 -5.02 7.38
C LYS A 4 10.78 -3.67 6.66
N PHE A 5 11.89 -2.97 6.94
CA PHE A 5 12.16 -1.62 6.45
C PHE A 5 12.37 -1.58 4.92
N GLY A 6 11.75 -0.59 4.27
CA GLY A 6 12.30 0.06 3.08
C GLY A 6 12.15 -0.68 1.76
N ASN A 7 10.92 -1.11 1.42
CA ASN A 7 10.66 -1.71 0.10
C ASN A 7 10.64 -0.69 -1.05
N SER A 8 11.05 0.56 -0.81
CA SER A 8 10.93 1.64 -1.80
C SER A 8 11.53 1.24 -3.13
N ARG A 9 12.78 0.74 -3.17
CA ARG A 9 13.42 0.31 -4.44
C ARG A 9 12.72 -0.83 -5.18
N TRP A 10 11.86 -1.60 -4.51
CA TRP A 10 11.10 -2.70 -5.12
C TRP A 10 9.71 -2.30 -5.57
N VAL A 11 9.28 -1.07 -5.28
CA VAL A 11 8.02 -0.51 -5.75
C VAL A 11 8.27 0.16 -7.08
N GLN A 12 7.48 -0.20 -8.10
CA GLN A 12 7.58 0.40 -9.43
C GLN A 12 6.67 1.62 -9.54
N GLU A 13 5.37 1.43 -9.37
CA GLU A 13 4.35 2.47 -9.52
C GLU A 13 3.05 2.01 -8.86
N GLY A 14 2.12 2.94 -8.68
CA GLY A 14 0.81 2.62 -8.13
C GLY A 14 -0.08 3.83 -7.96
N PHE A 15 -1.26 3.56 -7.40
CA PHE A 15 -2.20 4.59 -6.96
C PHE A 15 -2.83 4.19 -5.63
N LEU A 16 -3.25 5.20 -4.87
CA LEU A 16 -4.08 5.04 -3.68
C LEU A 16 -5.25 6.03 -3.74
N ASP A 17 -6.43 5.57 -3.42
CA ASP A 17 -7.69 6.31 -3.43
C ASP A 17 -8.27 6.35 -2.01
N ASN A 18 -8.26 7.54 -1.43
CA ASN A 18 -8.81 7.83 -0.10
C ASN A 18 -10.05 8.75 -0.18
N ARG A 19 -10.81 8.73 -1.28
CA ARG A 19 -12.02 9.57 -1.40
C ARG A 19 -13.18 9.10 -0.53
N GLU A 20 -13.20 7.83 -0.13
CA GLU A 20 -14.15 7.31 0.87
C GLU A 20 -13.54 7.39 2.26
N ASP A 21 -14.19 8.16 3.15
CA ASP A 21 -13.70 8.37 4.51
C ASP A 21 -13.54 7.04 5.27
N GLY A 22 -12.41 6.90 5.96
CA GLY A 22 -12.05 5.72 6.73
C GLY A 22 -11.50 4.56 5.90
N THR A 23 -11.31 4.72 4.59
CA THR A 23 -10.74 3.67 3.73
C THR A 23 -9.75 4.23 2.71
N VAL A 24 -8.62 3.53 2.55
CA VAL A 24 -7.69 3.71 1.43
C VAL A 24 -7.68 2.42 0.62
N VAL A 25 -7.99 2.51 -0.68
CA VAL A 25 -7.85 1.38 -1.62
C VAL A 25 -6.83 1.70 -2.68
N GLY A 26 -6.28 0.71 -3.35
CA GLY A 26 -5.41 0.99 -4.48
C GLY A 26 -4.71 -0.23 -5.05
N ARG A 27 -3.78 0.03 -5.96
CA ARG A 27 -2.96 -1.00 -6.60
C ARG A 27 -1.54 -0.51 -6.70
N ILE A 28 -0.59 -1.33 -6.26
CA ILE A 28 0.83 -1.05 -6.28
C ILE A 28 1.55 -2.20 -6.97
N THR A 29 2.37 -1.89 -7.96
CA THR A 29 3.20 -2.88 -8.65
C THR A 29 4.54 -2.99 -7.95
N PHE A 30 4.91 -4.20 -7.55
CA PHE A 30 6.21 -4.52 -6.97
C PHE A 30 7.04 -5.40 -7.91
N ALA A 31 8.36 -5.34 -7.79
CA ALA A 31 9.28 -6.29 -8.40
C ALA A 31 8.87 -7.73 -8.03
N VAL A 32 8.96 -8.65 -8.99
CA VAL A 32 8.62 -10.09 -8.86
C VAL A 32 7.14 -10.40 -8.56
N LEU A 33 6.46 -9.65 -7.70
CA LEU A 33 5.05 -9.89 -7.34
C LEU A 33 4.07 -9.36 -8.40
N GLY A 34 4.47 -8.33 -9.15
CA GLY A 34 3.57 -7.61 -10.05
C GLY A 34 2.54 -6.77 -9.27
N PRO A 35 1.34 -6.53 -9.84
CA PRO A 35 0.33 -5.69 -9.23
C PRO A 35 -0.31 -6.35 -8.00
N VAL A 36 -0.22 -5.66 -6.86
CA VAL A 36 -0.86 -6.04 -5.60
C VAL A 36 -1.95 -5.03 -5.27
N GLU A 37 -3.13 -5.52 -4.90
CA GLU A 37 -4.28 -4.69 -4.53
C GLU A 37 -4.33 -4.46 -3.03
N PHE A 38 -4.83 -3.29 -2.65
CA PHE A 38 -4.83 -2.78 -1.28
C PHE A 38 -6.23 -2.42 -0.82
N TYR A 39 -6.56 -2.84 0.40
CA TYR A 39 -7.68 -2.34 1.18
C TYR A 39 -7.20 -2.05 2.60
N LEU A 40 -7.12 -0.77 2.96
CA LEU A 40 -6.61 -0.32 4.25
C LEU A 40 -7.67 0.50 4.97
N ALA A 41 -7.99 0.13 6.22
CA ALA A 41 -8.83 0.94 7.09
C ALA A 41 -8.04 2.13 7.63
N GLY A 42 -8.59 3.33 7.54
CA GLY A 42 -7.95 4.59 7.91
C GLY A 42 -7.90 5.57 6.73
N ASN A 43 -7.22 6.70 6.94
CA ASN A 43 -7.17 7.81 6.00
C ASN A 43 -5.74 8.27 5.74
N CYS A 44 -5.54 8.86 4.55
CA CYS A 44 -4.38 9.71 4.27
C CYS A 44 -4.44 10.98 5.13
N ARG A 45 -3.31 11.66 5.27
CA ARG A 45 -3.17 12.90 6.07
C ARG A 45 -2.64 14.05 5.23
N GLY A 46 -2.73 15.26 5.79
CA GLY A 46 -2.23 16.47 5.14
C GLY A 46 -3.05 16.82 3.89
N GLU A 47 -2.37 17.32 2.88
CA GLU A 47 -3.00 17.79 1.63
C GLU A 47 -3.63 16.67 0.77
N ILE A 48 -3.24 15.41 1.02
CA ILE A 48 -3.72 14.24 0.27
C ILE A 48 -4.89 13.52 0.94
N ALA A 49 -5.37 14.01 2.10
CA ALA A 49 -6.56 13.46 2.75
C ALA A 49 -7.79 13.64 1.85
N GLY A 50 -8.58 12.57 1.66
CA GLY A 50 -9.76 12.64 0.78
C GLY A 50 -9.44 12.67 -0.72
N ARG A 51 -8.19 12.38 -1.12
CA ARG A 51 -7.73 12.48 -2.51
C ARG A 51 -7.31 11.12 -3.09
N VAL A 52 -7.14 11.10 -4.41
CA VAL A 52 -6.43 10.04 -5.13
C VAL A 52 -5.01 10.51 -5.36
N ILE A 53 -4.03 9.67 -5.06
CA ILE A 53 -2.64 9.90 -5.39
C ILE A 53 -2.15 8.83 -6.36
N ARG A 54 -1.20 9.21 -7.21
CA ARG A 54 -0.41 8.29 -8.02
C ARG A 54 1.06 8.46 -7.68
N PHE A 55 1.83 7.43 -7.97
CA PHE A 55 3.27 7.49 -7.84
C PHE A 55 3.94 6.57 -8.83
N LYS A 56 5.17 6.93 -9.18
CA LYS A 56 6.09 6.15 -10.01
C LYS A 56 7.49 6.35 -9.47
N ASN A 57 8.09 5.28 -8.98
CA ASN A 57 9.36 5.33 -8.29
C ASN A 57 10.52 5.37 -9.29
N SER A 58 11.25 6.49 -9.31
CA SER A 58 12.45 6.68 -10.12
C SER A 58 13.62 5.76 -9.72
N ARG A 59 13.59 5.22 -8.49
CA ARG A 59 14.63 4.35 -7.92
C ARG A 59 14.26 2.87 -7.96
N PHE A 60 13.29 2.50 -8.80
CA PHE A 60 12.87 1.11 -8.97
C PHE A 60 14.03 0.26 -9.52
N ALA A 61 14.25 -0.89 -8.90
CA ALA A 61 15.22 -1.89 -9.33
C ALA A 61 14.54 -3.26 -9.37
N ASP A 62 14.62 -3.96 -10.50
CA ASP A 62 14.09 -5.32 -10.64
C ASP A 62 15.27 -6.30 -10.52
N GLU A 63 15.53 -6.76 -9.30
CA GLU A 63 16.65 -7.64 -8.96
C GLU A 63 16.12 -8.92 -8.29
N ASP A 64 16.80 -10.05 -8.50
CA ASP A 64 16.42 -11.35 -7.91
C ASP A 64 16.31 -11.30 -6.36
N LEU A 65 17.01 -10.37 -5.71
CA LEU A 65 16.94 -10.16 -4.27
C LEU A 65 15.54 -9.70 -3.81
N ALA A 66 14.74 -9.09 -4.69
CA ALA A 66 13.36 -8.70 -4.41
C ALA A 66 12.51 -9.92 -4.01
N ALA A 67 12.71 -11.09 -4.64
CA ALA A 67 11.97 -12.31 -4.32
C ALA A 67 12.18 -12.76 -2.87
N GLN A 68 13.39 -12.58 -2.32
CA GLN A 68 13.70 -12.95 -0.94
C GLN A 68 13.07 -11.98 0.08
N VAL A 69 13.02 -10.69 -0.26
CA VAL A 69 12.49 -9.63 0.64
C VAL A 69 10.97 -9.61 0.62
N LEU A 70 10.37 -9.83 -0.56
CA LEU A 70 8.93 -9.73 -0.80
C LEU A 70 8.19 -11.07 -0.67
N GLY A 71 8.89 -12.19 -0.46
CA GLY A 71 8.30 -13.53 -0.46
C GLY A 71 7.19 -13.77 0.57
N ASP A 72 7.14 -12.97 1.65
CA ASP A 72 6.09 -13.08 2.68
C ASP A 72 5.01 -12.00 2.57
N VAL A 73 5.03 -11.17 1.52
CA VAL A 73 3.99 -10.13 1.32
C VAL A 73 2.67 -10.83 1.04
N GLU A 74 1.64 -10.56 1.86
CA GLU A 74 0.31 -11.08 1.62
C GLU A 74 -0.31 -10.46 0.35
N ILE A 75 -1.00 -11.26 -0.45
CA ILE A 75 -1.68 -10.79 -1.66
C ILE A 75 -3.12 -11.29 -1.62
N PRO A 76 -4.14 -10.41 -1.63
CA PRO A 76 -4.04 -8.94 -1.59
C PRO A 76 -3.57 -8.40 -0.23
N GLN A 77 -3.20 -7.13 -0.19
CA GLN A 77 -2.84 -6.43 1.04
C GLN A 77 -4.10 -5.86 1.71
N VAL A 78 -4.50 -6.46 2.83
CA VAL A 78 -5.63 -6.00 3.64
C VAL A 78 -5.13 -5.66 5.03
N GLY A 79 -5.53 -4.51 5.59
CA GLY A 79 -5.00 -4.06 6.87
C GLY A 79 -5.41 -2.65 7.29
N ASP A 80 -4.55 -2.00 8.07
CA ASP A 80 -4.77 -0.68 8.66
C ASP A 80 -3.77 0.35 8.11
N ALA A 81 -4.24 1.49 7.61
CA ALA A 81 -3.39 2.62 7.23
C ALA A 81 -2.80 3.26 8.50
N SER A 82 -1.49 3.50 8.52
CA SER A 82 -0.78 4.12 9.65
C SER A 82 -0.51 5.59 9.38
N LEU A 83 0.40 5.86 8.44
CA LEU A 83 0.77 7.19 7.98
C LEU A 83 0.91 7.16 6.46
N ILE A 84 0.04 7.90 5.79
CA ILE A 84 0.12 8.14 4.34
C ILE A 84 0.05 9.65 4.16
N SER A 85 1.18 10.28 3.82
CA SER A 85 1.29 11.74 3.70
C SER A 85 2.42 12.16 2.77
N PHE A 86 2.27 13.33 2.16
CA PHE A 86 3.33 14.05 1.43
C PHE A 86 4.07 15.07 2.31
N ASP A 87 3.54 15.36 3.50
CA ASP A 87 4.10 16.38 4.38
C ASP A 87 5.54 16.04 4.79
N PRO A 88 6.49 16.98 4.66
CA PRO A 88 7.84 16.78 5.13
C PRO A 88 7.89 16.66 6.65
N HIS A 89 8.60 15.65 7.14
CA HIS A 89 8.93 15.49 8.55
C HIS A 89 10.18 16.33 8.84
N PRO A 90 10.19 17.16 9.89
CA PRO A 90 11.27 18.12 10.17
C PRO A 90 12.65 17.49 10.42
N HIS A 91 12.73 16.16 10.54
CA HIS A 91 13.97 15.42 10.80
C HIS A 91 14.22 14.27 9.82
N LEU A 92 13.39 14.08 8.79
CA LEU A 92 13.53 13.00 7.81
C LEU A 92 13.28 13.54 6.40
N VAL A 93 14.18 13.21 5.47
CA VAL A 93 14.00 13.41 4.02
C VAL A 93 14.36 12.04 3.41
N PRO A 94 13.53 11.43 2.53
CA PRO A 94 12.51 12.05 1.67
C PRO A 94 11.05 11.70 2.03
N HIS A 95 10.15 12.55 1.52
CA HIS A 95 8.70 12.39 1.46
C HIS A 95 8.32 12.37 0.00
N PRO A 96 7.33 11.58 -0.47
CA PRO A 96 6.20 10.94 0.22
C PRO A 96 6.44 9.70 1.09
N TYR A 97 5.49 9.45 2.02
CA TYR A 97 5.46 8.28 2.91
C TYR A 97 4.16 7.49 2.78
N ILE A 98 4.25 6.16 2.63
CA ILE A 98 3.11 5.23 2.65
C ILE A 98 3.40 4.11 3.64
N GLU A 99 2.64 4.04 4.72
CA GLU A 99 2.84 3.07 5.79
C GLU A 99 1.53 2.45 6.24
N TRP A 100 1.57 1.14 6.45
CA TRP A 100 0.41 0.35 6.85
C TRP A 100 0.82 -0.88 7.65
N PHE A 101 -0.16 -1.48 8.31
CA PHE A 101 -0.05 -2.78 8.96
C PHE A 101 -0.95 -3.77 8.25
N SER A 102 -0.48 -4.98 7.94
CA SER A 102 -1.37 -6.05 7.48
C SER A 102 -2.27 -6.55 8.61
N MET A 103 -3.28 -7.36 8.27
CA MET A 103 -4.10 -8.07 9.27
C MET A 103 -3.29 -8.94 10.24
N LYS A 104 -2.11 -9.43 9.81
CA LYS A 104 -1.17 -10.20 10.67
C LYS A 104 -0.27 -9.29 11.52
N LYS A 105 -0.50 -7.98 11.49
CA LYS A 105 0.31 -6.95 12.15
C LYS A 105 1.76 -6.89 11.66
N ASN A 106 2.00 -7.36 10.44
CA ASN A 106 3.24 -7.06 9.71
C ASN A 106 3.25 -5.58 9.35
N HIS A 107 4.36 -4.90 9.58
CA HIS A 107 4.52 -3.48 9.33
C HIS A 107 5.25 -3.23 8.02
N TYR A 108 4.66 -2.42 7.14
CA TYR A 108 5.20 -2.11 5.82
C TYR A 108 5.31 -0.61 5.61
N ARG A 109 6.30 -0.24 4.81
CA ARG A 109 6.63 1.15 4.54
C ARG A 109 7.25 1.35 3.16
N ILE A 110 6.81 2.39 2.48
CA ILE A 110 7.37 2.90 1.23
C ILE A 110 7.72 4.37 1.43
N GLU A 111 8.95 4.72 1.07
CA GLU A 111 9.45 6.10 1.02
C GLU A 111 9.79 6.43 -0.43
N LEU A 112 9.20 7.48 -0.96
CA LEU A 112 9.39 7.90 -2.34
C LEU A 112 10.17 9.22 -2.39
N ALA A 113 10.79 9.52 -3.53
CA ALA A 113 11.31 10.86 -3.77
C ALA A 113 10.14 11.87 -3.90
N PRO A 114 10.34 13.15 -3.55
CA PRO A 114 9.29 14.18 -3.63
C PRO A 114 8.56 14.25 -4.97
N GLU A 115 9.32 14.13 -6.06
CA GLU A 115 8.81 14.15 -7.43
C GLU A 115 8.13 12.86 -7.90
N ASP A 116 8.27 11.76 -7.15
CA ASP A 116 7.79 10.43 -7.54
C ASP A 116 6.32 10.19 -7.17
N ALA A 117 5.65 11.10 -6.45
CA ALA A 117 4.20 11.03 -6.24
C ALA A 117 3.50 12.37 -6.40
N TRP A 118 2.24 12.30 -6.82
CA TRP A 118 1.40 13.46 -7.06
C TRP A 118 -0.06 13.15 -6.74
N ILE A 119 -0.85 14.21 -6.49
CA ILE A 119 -2.31 14.11 -6.48
C ILE A 119 -2.77 13.91 -7.91
N ALA A 120 -3.59 12.88 -8.15
CA ALA A 120 -4.08 12.54 -9.48
C ALA A 120 -4.92 13.69 -10.07
N SER A 121 -4.76 13.93 -11.37
CA SER A 121 -5.62 14.81 -12.17
C SER A 121 -6.99 14.17 -12.43
N ASP A 122 -7.97 14.97 -12.85
CA ASP A 122 -9.33 14.48 -13.15
C ASP A 122 -9.34 13.37 -14.21
N ALA A 123 -8.45 13.45 -15.20
CA ALA A 123 -8.31 12.41 -16.22
C ALA A 123 -7.79 11.09 -15.63
N GLU A 124 -6.77 11.16 -14.78
CA GLU A 124 -6.22 9.98 -14.09
C GLU A 124 -7.23 9.39 -13.09
N ILE A 125 -8.02 10.24 -12.42
CA ILE A 125 -9.09 9.80 -11.53
C ILE A 125 -10.13 9.00 -12.32
N ALA A 126 -10.53 9.47 -13.50
CA ALA A 126 -11.49 8.76 -14.35
C ALA A 126 -11.00 7.36 -14.78
N GLU A 127 -9.69 7.18 -14.98
CA GLU A 127 -9.09 5.86 -15.24
C GLU A 127 -9.12 4.93 -14.01
N ILE A 128 -8.99 5.51 -12.82
CA ILE A 128 -8.87 4.80 -11.55
C ILE A 128 -10.24 4.41 -10.96
N ASP A 129 -11.28 5.20 -11.23
CA ASP A 129 -12.60 5.10 -10.58
C ASP A 129 -13.19 3.69 -10.57
N SER A 130 -13.17 3.01 -11.73
CA SER A 130 -13.72 1.65 -11.86
C SER A 130 -12.90 0.65 -11.05
N VAL A 131 -11.57 0.73 -11.12
CA VAL A 131 -10.64 -0.16 -10.42
C VAL A 131 -10.74 0.04 -8.91
N SER A 132 -10.76 1.29 -8.43
CA SER A 132 -10.94 1.60 -7.01
C SER A 132 -12.25 1.04 -6.46
N SER A 133 -13.34 1.19 -7.21
CA SER A 133 -14.66 0.70 -6.79
C SER A 133 -14.68 -0.82 -6.71
N GLU A 134 -14.14 -1.50 -7.71
CA GLU A 134 -14.05 -2.97 -7.73
C GLU A 134 -13.20 -3.52 -6.58
N ILE A 135 -12.02 -2.94 -6.34
CA ILE A 135 -11.13 -3.32 -5.24
C ILE A 135 -11.87 -3.14 -3.91
N ARG A 136 -12.54 -2.01 -3.72
CA ARG A 136 -13.28 -1.72 -2.48
C ARG A 136 -14.38 -2.75 -2.24
N GLU A 137 -15.22 -3.01 -3.23
CA GLU A 137 -16.32 -3.98 -3.11
C GLU A 137 -15.81 -5.39 -2.80
N ARG A 138 -14.78 -5.84 -3.52
CA ARG A 138 -14.24 -7.20 -3.39
C ARG A 138 -13.49 -7.42 -2.09
N LEU A 139 -12.66 -6.46 -1.67
CA LEU A 139 -11.75 -6.65 -0.54
C LEU A 139 -12.35 -6.24 0.81
N ARG A 140 -13.40 -5.41 0.84
CA ARG A 140 -14.06 -4.98 2.09
C ARG A 140 -14.45 -6.13 3.00
N ALA A 141 -14.96 -7.23 2.42
CA ALA A 141 -15.38 -8.41 3.18
C ALA A 141 -14.23 -9.19 3.83
N LEU A 142 -12.98 -8.95 3.42
CA LEU A 142 -11.79 -9.58 3.97
C LEU A 142 -11.26 -8.84 5.19
N TYR A 143 -11.51 -7.53 5.30
CA TYR A 143 -11.11 -6.75 6.46
C TYR A 143 -11.88 -7.20 7.71
N GLY A 144 -11.16 -7.43 8.82
CA GLY A 144 -11.74 -7.94 10.06
C GLY A 144 -12.08 -9.44 10.08
N ARG A 145 -11.97 -10.16 8.96
CA ARG A 145 -11.97 -11.63 9.00
C ARG A 145 -10.69 -12.09 9.69
N LYS A 146 -10.83 -12.84 10.78
CA LYS A 146 -9.71 -13.64 11.27
C LYS A 146 -9.33 -14.60 10.13
N PRO A 147 -8.04 -14.77 9.80
CA PRO A 147 -7.65 -15.94 9.03
C PRO A 147 -8.21 -17.14 9.79
N ALA A 148 -8.87 -18.07 9.08
CA ALA A 148 -9.22 -19.34 9.68
C ALA A 148 -7.95 -19.83 10.35
N SER A 149 -7.99 -19.92 11.69
CA SER A 149 -6.90 -20.47 12.47
C SER A 149 -6.53 -21.78 11.77
N ALA A 150 -5.24 -22.04 11.66
CA ALA A 150 -4.73 -23.40 11.54
C ALA A 150 -5.05 -24.16 12.85
N GLU A 151 -6.34 -24.23 13.19
CA GLU A 151 -6.90 -25.22 14.08
C GLU A 151 -7.01 -26.49 13.25
N GLU A 152 -6.43 -27.56 13.80
CA GLU A 152 -6.25 -28.89 13.23
C GLU A 152 -5.07 -29.07 12.26
N SER A 153 -3.86 -28.91 12.78
CA SER A 153 -2.85 -29.95 12.59
C SER A 153 -2.23 -30.31 13.94
N GLU A 154 -3.09 -30.81 14.83
CA GLU A 154 -2.67 -31.81 15.83
C GLU A 154 -2.27 -33.06 15.05
N TRP A 155 -0.98 -33.20 14.75
CA TRP A 155 -0.43 -34.50 14.42
C TRP A 155 -0.37 -35.32 15.70
N VAL A 156 -1.26 -36.31 15.77
CA VAL A 156 -1.07 -37.58 16.48
C VAL A 156 -0.07 -38.42 15.68
#